data_AF-A0A099Z2H3-F1
#
_entry.id   AF-A0A099Z2H3-F1
#
_cell.length_a   1.000
_cell.length_b   1.000
_cell.length_c   1.000
_cell.angle_alpha   90.00
_cell.angle_beta   90.00
_cell.angle_gamma   90.00
#
_symmetry.space_group_name_H-M   'P 1'
#
loop_
_entity.id
_entity.type
_entity.pdbx_description
1 polymer ?
#
loop_
_entity_poly.entity_id
_entity_poly.type
_entity_poly.pdbx_seq_one_letter_code
_entity_poly.pdbx_strand_id
1 'polypeptide(L)'
;APAGSPPRSLGPPPLGPVNPALRTGSVRPPAEEPSEDCDVPADAVLVPLREALDACRPTVQKQVCEDIGRRLTVLGDMWAQGKLSAPVRKRMSLLVQELQRCSWDAADEIHRSLMVDHVNEVSQWLVGVKRLIAEMRNLPTGELAEPHGDKTETGPDQE
;
A
#
# COMPACT_ATOMS: atom_id res chain seq x y z
N ALA A 1 67.05 -1.51 -1.99
CA ALA A 1 66.83 -1.00 -3.35
C ALA A 1 66.43 -2.15 -4.26
N PRO A 2 65.30 -2.03 -4.97
CA PRO A 2 65.26 -2.44 -6.37
C PRO A 2 64.60 -1.40 -7.31
N ALA A 3 65.15 -1.35 -8.52
CA ALA A 3 64.65 -0.71 -9.74
C ALA A 3 63.27 -1.26 -10.17
N GLY A 4 62.45 -0.69 -11.06
CA GLY A 4 62.55 0.41 -12.00
C GLY A 4 61.63 0.13 -13.22
N SER A 5 60.64 1.00 -13.46
CA SER A 5 59.80 1.23 -14.69
C SER A 5 58.62 0.27 -15.00
N PRO A 6 57.46 0.76 -15.53
CA PRO A 6 57.34 1.23 -16.94
C PRO A 6 56.46 2.52 -17.10
N PRO A 7 55.89 2.88 -18.27
CA PRO A 7 56.23 4.11 -19.00
C PRO A 7 55.15 5.22 -18.98
N ARG A 8 55.56 6.39 -19.46
CA ARG A 8 54.75 7.59 -19.73
C ARG A 8 53.81 7.33 -20.92
N SER A 9 52.54 7.72 -20.79
CA SER A 9 51.68 8.14 -21.91
C SER A 9 50.62 9.12 -21.40
N LEU A 10 51.00 10.40 -21.35
CA LEU A 10 50.04 11.50 -21.36
C LEU A 10 49.50 11.62 -22.80
N GLY A 11 48.19 11.51 -22.94
CA GLY A 11 47.49 11.86 -24.17
C GLY A 11 46.02 12.15 -23.88
N PRO A 12 45.61 13.41 -23.67
CA PRO A 12 44.20 13.75 -23.71
C PRO A 12 43.71 13.70 -25.17
N PRO A 13 42.55 13.08 -25.46
CA PRO A 13 41.97 13.17 -26.79
C PRO A 13 41.46 14.60 -27.05
N PRO A 14 41.56 15.08 -28.30
CA PRO A 14 41.29 16.46 -28.66
C PRO A 14 39.81 16.83 -28.59
N LEU A 15 39.58 18.07 -28.16
CA LEU A 15 38.32 18.80 -28.20
C LEU A 15 37.77 18.83 -29.64
N GLY A 16 36.65 18.16 -29.85
CA GLY A 16 35.91 18.21 -31.11
C GLY A 16 35.19 19.56 -31.29
N PRO A 17 34.99 20.03 -32.54
CA PRO A 17 34.55 21.39 -32.83
C PRO A 17 33.06 21.61 -32.57
N VAL A 18 32.81 22.84 -32.15
CA VAL A 18 31.51 23.52 -32.09
C VAL A 18 30.67 23.32 -33.35
N ASN A 19 29.37 23.05 -33.16
CA ASN A 19 28.35 23.19 -34.20
C ASN A 19 27.31 24.22 -33.71
N PRO A 20 27.26 25.45 -34.27
CA PRO A 20 26.14 26.36 -34.09
C PRO A 20 25.21 26.21 -35.29
N ALA A 21 24.24 25.30 -35.21
CA ALA A 21 23.16 25.22 -36.18
C ALA A 21 21.87 25.73 -35.55
N LEU A 22 21.59 27.00 -35.84
CA LEU A 22 20.31 27.68 -35.68
C LEU A 22 19.15 26.77 -36.13
N ARG A 23 18.25 26.44 -35.21
CA ARG A 23 16.89 26.02 -35.54
C ARG A 23 15.93 26.87 -34.73
N THR A 24 15.42 27.88 -35.41
CA THR A 24 14.21 28.63 -35.12
C THR A 24 13.07 27.72 -34.66
N GLY A 25 12.38 28.15 -33.59
CA GLY A 25 10.96 27.87 -33.40
C GLY A 25 10.63 26.73 -32.45
N SER A 26 10.36 27.07 -31.19
CA SER A 26 9.06 26.84 -30.53
C SER A 26 9.29 26.74 -29.04
N VAL A 27 8.73 27.70 -28.30
CA VAL A 27 8.49 27.60 -26.86
C VAL A 27 7.86 26.25 -26.57
N ARG A 28 8.56 25.41 -25.82
CA ARG A 28 8.00 24.25 -25.14
C ARG A 28 8.70 24.19 -23.79
N PRO A 29 7.94 24.15 -22.67
CA PRO A 29 8.52 24.20 -21.34
C PRO A 29 9.47 23.01 -21.14
N PRO A 30 10.43 23.13 -20.19
CA PRO A 30 11.28 22.00 -19.83
C PRO A 30 10.38 20.81 -19.53
N ALA A 31 10.63 19.71 -20.23
CA ALA A 31 10.25 18.41 -19.72
C ALA A 31 10.99 18.28 -18.39
N GLU A 32 10.27 18.52 -17.30
CA GLU A 32 10.57 17.88 -16.04
C GLU A 32 10.66 16.39 -16.36
N GLU A 33 11.88 15.88 -16.33
CA GLU A 33 12.15 14.47 -16.15
C GLU A 33 11.27 14.10 -14.94
N PRO A 34 10.27 13.20 -15.07
CA PRO A 34 9.63 12.68 -13.88
C PRO A 34 10.74 11.91 -13.20
N SER A 35 11.38 12.53 -12.21
CA SER A 35 12.03 11.79 -11.17
C SER A 35 10.94 10.85 -10.68
N GLU A 36 11.03 9.58 -11.07
CA GLU A 36 10.17 8.48 -10.66
C GLU A 36 10.36 8.25 -9.16
N ASP A 37 10.12 9.28 -8.35
CA ASP A 37 9.68 9.08 -7.00
C ASP A 37 8.32 8.42 -7.17
N CYS A 38 8.23 7.13 -6.82
CA CYS A 38 6.99 6.37 -6.80
C CYS A 38 6.02 7.03 -5.82
N ASP A 39 5.43 8.16 -6.21
CA ASP A 39 4.40 8.84 -5.48
C ASP A 39 3.13 8.03 -5.70
N VAL A 40 2.92 7.08 -4.79
CA VAL A 40 1.66 6.36 -4.75
C VAL A 40 0.58 7.41 -4.48
N PRO A 41 -0.43 7.53 -5.36
CA PRO A 41 -1.53 8.44 -5.10
C PRO A 41 -2.31 7.93 -3.89
N ALA A 42 -2.66 8.84 -2.97
CA ALA A 42 -3.43 8.51 -1.77
C ALA A 42 -4.71 7.74 -2.10
N ASP A 43 -5.34 8.10 -3.21
CA ASP A 43 -6.58 7.51 -3.71
C ASP A 43 -6.45 6.01 -3.99
N ALA A 44 -5.31 5.54 -4.51
CA ALA A 44 -5.06 4.13 -4.80
C ALA A 44 -5.02 3.25 -3.53
N VAL A 45 -4.78 3.85 -2.36
CA VAL A 45 -4.77 3.16 -1.07
C VAL A 45 -6.07 3.40 -0.30
N LEU A 46 -6.55 4.64 -0.28
CA LEU A 46 -7.73 5.05 0.50
C LEU A 46 -9.03 4.55 -0.09
N VAL A 47 -9.17 4.51 -1.42
CA VAL A 47 -10.39 4.04 -2.08
C VAL A 47 -10.65 2.57 -1.76
N PRO A 48 -9.72 1.63 -2.00
CA PRO A 48 -9.98 0.22 -1.71
C PRO A 48 -10.21 -0.06 -0.22
N LEU A 49 -9.55 0.70 0.68
CA LEU A 49 -9.79 0.59 2.13
C LEU A 49 -11.21 1.04 2.51
N ARG A 50 -11.74 2.09 1.88
CA ARG A 50 -13.12 2.55 2.12
C ARG A 50 -14.14 1.60 1.52
N GLU A 51 -13.86 1.03 0.35
CA GLU A 51 -14.73 0.00 -0.24
C GLU A 51 -14.78 -1.26 0.63
N ALA A 52 -13.62 -1.73 1.11
CA ALA A 52 -13.56 -2.84 2.06
C ALA A 52 -14.34 -2.54 3.35
N LEU A 53 -14.26 -1.31 3.86
CA LEU A 53 -15.03 -0.88 5.02
C LEU A 53 -16.54 -0.91 4.78
N ASP A 54 -16.99 -0.47 3.61
CA ASP A 54 -18.41 -0.47 3.25
C ASP A 54 -18.93 -1.90 3.07
N ALA A 55 -18.13 -2.79 2.48
CA ALA A 55 -18.42 -4.22 2.38
C ALA A 55 -18.55 -4.91 3.75
N CYS A 56 -17.77 -4.48 4.74
CA CYS A 56 -17.88 -4.95 6.12
C CYS A 56 -19.09 -4.38 6.89
N ARG A 57 -19.59 -3.20 6.51
CA ARG A 57 -20.63 -2.47 7.25
C ARG A 57 -21.91 -3.25 7.59
N PRO A 58 -22.46 -4.14 6.72
CA PRO A 58 -23.67 -4.90 7.05
C PRO A 58 -23.43 -6.05 8.07
N THR A 59 -22.20 -6.56 8.16
CA THR A 59 -21.87 -7.71 9.01
C THR A 59 -21.24 -7.29 10.34
N VAL A 60 -20.54 -6.16 10.33
CA VAL A 60 -19.75 -5.66 11.46
C VAL A 60 -20.55 -4.67 12.30
N GLN A 61 -20.26 -4.61 13.60
CA GLN A 61 -20.86 -3.62 14.47
C GLN A 61 -20.62 -2.19 13.96
N LYS A 62 -21.67 -1.37 13.93
CA LYS A 62 -21.61 0.04 13.49
C LYS A 62 -20.47 0.81 14.17
N GLN A 63 -20.24 0.59 15.47
CA GLN A 63 -19.17 1.25 16.21
C GLN A 63 -17.76 0.90 15.70
N VAL A 64 -17.54 -0.36 15.29
CA VAL A 64 -16.27 -0.81 14.72
C VAL A 64 -16.07 -0.21 13.33
N CYS A 65 -17.11 -0.19 12.50
CA CYS A 65 -17.05 0.45 11.19
C CYS A 65 -16.75 1.97 11.30
N GLU A 66 -17.39 2.67 12.26
CA GLU A 66 -17.14 4.09 12.54
C GLU A 66 -15.72 4.35 13.09
N ASP A 67 -15.20 3.48 13.96
CA ASP A 67 -13.81 3.56 14.46
C ASP A 67 -12.79 3.41 13.31
N ILE A 68 -12.98 2.40 12.46
CA ILE A 68 -12.12 2.18 11.28
C ILE A 68 -12.22 3.39 10.34
N GLY A 69 -13.43 3.89 10.06
CA GLY A 69 -13.63 5.06 9.21
C GLY A 69 -12.92 6.32 9.74
N ARG A 70 -12.96 6.56 11.06
CA ARG A 70 -12.19 7.64 11.69
C ARG A 70 -10.69 7.46 11.51
N ARG A 71 -10.18 6.24 11.64
CA ARG A 71 -8.75 5.94 11.45
C ARG A 71 -8.32 6.07 9.99
N LEU A 72 -9.15 5.69 9.03
CA LEU A 72 -8.90 5.92 7.60
C LEU A 72 -8.87 7.42 7.27
N THR A 73 -9.70 8.23 7.94
CA THR A 73 -9.67 9.69 7.80
C THR A 73 -8.35 10.26 8.29
N VAL A 74 -7.85 9.80 9.44
CA VAL A 74 -6.52 10.16 9.96
C VAL A 74 -5.40 9.77 8.99
N LEU A 75 -5.46 8.57 8.42
CA LEU A 75 -4.50 8.13 7.40
C LEU A 75 -4.50 9.10 6.20
N GLY A 76 -5.68 9.47 5.69
CA GLY A 76 -5.80 10.41 4.58
C GLY A 76 -5.29 11.81 4.92
N ASP A 77 -5.56 12.30 6.12
CA ASP A 77 -5.05 13.58 6.63
C ASP A 77 -3.52 13.58 6.72
N MET A 78 -2.91 12.52 7.29
CA MET A 78 -1.46 12.38 7.35
C MET A 78 -0.82 12.27 5.96
N TRP A 79 -1.49 11.58 5.03
CA TRP A 79 -1.04 11.49 3.64
C TRP A 79 -1.06 12.84 2.94
N ALA A 80 -2.17 13.58 3.05
CA ALA A 80 -2.33 14.91 2.45
C ALA A 80 -1.36 15.94 3.03
N GLN A 81 -1.04 15.81 4.32
CA GLN A 81 -0.02 16.63 4.99
C GLN A 81 1.42 16.23 4.63
N GLY A 82 1.62 15.13 3.90
CA GLY A 82 2.96 14.61 3.60
C GLY A 82 3.70 14.07 4.83
N LYS A 83 2.99 13.71 5.90
CA LYS A 83 3.55 13.13 7.14
C LYS A 83 3.91 11.65 7.00
N LEU A 84 3.55 11.04 5.87
CA LEU A 84 3.85 9.63 5.59
C LEU A 84 5.07 9.53 4.69
N SER A 85 6.09 8.85 5.18
CA SER A 85 7.31 8.58 4.43
C SER A 85 7.04 7.76 3.16
N ALA A 86 7.82 7.98 2.10
CA ALA A 86 7.76 7.19 0.86
C ALA A 86 7.72 5.65 1.09
N PRO A 87 8.54 5.05 1.97
CA PRO A 87 8.45 3.62 2.27
C PRO A 87 7.09 3.20 2.88
N VAL A 88 6.47 4.05 3.70
CA VAL A 88 5.14 3.78 4.28
C VAL A 88 4.07 3.79 3.19
N ARG A 89 4.09 4.79 2.30
CA ARG A 89 3.16 4.91 1.17
C ARG A 89 3.24 3.70 0.23
N LYS A 90 4.46 3.27 -0.11
CA LYS A 90 4.71 2.07 -0.92
C LYS A 90 4.21 0.79 -0.24
N ARG A 91 4.52 0.60 1.03
CA ARG A 91 4.07 -0.58 1.79
C ARG A 91 2.55 -0.61 1.97
N MET A 92 1.89 0.54 2.15
CA MET A 92 0.43 0.57 2.20
C MET A 92 -0.23 0.17 0.88
N SER A 93 0.39 0.51 -0.24
CA SER A 93 -0.05 0.04 -1.56
C SER A 93 0.02 -1.48 -1.67
N LEU A 94 1.07 -2.08 -1.13
CA LEU A 94 1.22 -3.54 -1.08
C LEU A 94 0.18 -4.15 -0.14
N LEU A 95 -0.02 -3.58 1.05
CA LEU A 95 -1.02 -4.07 2.00
C LEU A 95 -2.42 -4.08 1.38
N VAL A 96 -2.78 -3.03 0.64
CA VAL A 96 -4.06 -2.95 -0.05
C VAL A 96 -4.18 -3.95 -1.20
N GLN A 97 -3.09 -4.26 -1.90
CA GLN A 97 -3.07 -5.35 -2.89
C GLN A 97 -3.28 -6.71 -2.22
N GLU A 98 -2.61 -6.99 -1.10
CA GLU A 98 -2.79 -8.23 -0.35
C GLU A 98 -4.20 -8.35 0.24
N LEU A 99 -4.79 -7.24 0.68
CA LEU A 99 -6.18 -7.16 1.12
C LEU A 99 -7.16 -7.61 0.02
N GLN A 100 -6.95 -7.13 -1.22
CA GLN A 100 -7.78 -7.49 -2.38
C GLN A 100 -7.60 -8.96 -2.80
N ARG A 101 -6.40 -9.52 -2.59
CA ARG A 101 -6.10 -10.94 -2.85
C ARG A 101 -6.57 -11.87 -1.74
N CYS A 102 -7.22 -11.35 -0.70
CA CYS A 102 -7.57 -12.08 0.53
C CYS A 102 -6.35 -12.73 1.21
N SER A 103 -5.16 -12.18 0.99
CA SER A 103 -3.88 -12.66 1.53
C SER A 103 -3.62 -12.03 2.89
N TRP A 104 -4.44 -12.40 3.89
CA TRP A 104 -4.40 -11.81 5.24
C TRP A 104 -3.05 -11.99 5.94
N ASP A 105 -2.35 -13.11 5.70
CA ASP A 105 -1.04 -13.41 6.28
C ASP A 105 0.04 -12.45 5.74
N ALA A 106 0.04 -12.21 4.43
CA ALA A 106 0.95 -11.26 3.80
C ALA A 106 0.65 -9.81 4.24
N ALA A 107 -0.63 -9.46 4.41
CA ALA A 107 -1.01 -8.18 4.98
C ALA A 107 -0.52 -8.00 6.44
N ASP A 108 -0.55 -9.06 7.25
CA ASP A 108 -0.01 -9.06 8.63
C ASP A 108 1.52 -8.95 8.66
N GLU A 109 2.22 -9.55 7.70
CA GLU A 109 3.67 -9.39 7.55
C GLU A 109 4.05 -7.94 7.23
N ILE A 110 3.34 -7.30 6.29
CA ILE A 110 3.53 -5.89 5.95
C ILE A 110 3.23 -5.01 7.18
N HIS A 111 2.16 -5.32 7.91
CA HIS A 111 1.83 -4.66 9.17
C HIS A 111 2.96 -4.78 10.20
N ARG A 112 3.53 -5.97 10.41
CA ARG A 112 4.68 -6.19 11.30
C ARG A 112 5.90 -5.39 10.86
N SER A 113 6.23 -5.39 9.58
CA SER A 113 7.34 -4.57 9.05
C SER A 113 7.11 -3.08 9.29
N LEU A 114 5.91 -2.58 9.05
CA LEU A 114 5.56 -1.17 9.30
C LEU A 114 5.64 -0.82 10.79
N MET A 115 5.22 -1.70 11.68
CA MET A 115 5.33 -1.51 13.13
C MET A 115 6.77 -1.55 13.64
N VAL A 116 7.70 -2.19 12.94
CA VAL A 116 9.12 -2.20 13.32
C VAL A 116 9.82 -0.95 12.82
N ASP A 117 9.60 -0.58 11.56
CA ASP A 117 10.37 0.48 10.92
C ASP A 117 9.78 1.88 11.15
N HIS A 118 8.44 2.03 11.17
CA HIS A 118 7.75 3.32 11.10
C HIS A 118 6.57 3.43 12.08
N VAL A 119 6.69 2.84 13.29
CA VAL A 119 5.61 2.80 14.30
C VAL A 119 5.02 4.17 14.63
N ASN A 120 5.85 5.21 14.67
CA ASN A 120 5.42 6.56 15.04
C ASN A 120 4.45 7.17 14.03
N GLU A 121 4.55 6.77 12.76
CA GLU A 121 3.67 7.25 11.68
C GLU A 121 2.41 6.40 11.54
N VAL A 122 2.53 5.08 11.75
CA VAL A 122 1.46 4.12 11.43
C VAL A 122 0.58 3.75 12.63
N SER A 123 1.10 3.78 13.86
CA SER A 123 0.41 3.25 15.06
C SER A 123 -0.98 3.85 15.30
N GLN A 124 -1.19 5.13 14.95
CA GLN A 124 -2.44 5.85 15.19
C GLN A 124 -3.63 5.29 14.38
N TRP A 125 -3.40 4.90 13.13
CA TRP A 125 -4.46 4.45 12.20
C TRP A 125 -4.34 2.98 11.82
N LEU A 126 -3.14 2.39 11.85
CA LEU A 126 -2.87 1.03 11.39
C LEU A 126 -3.61 -0.03 12.20
N VAL A 127 -3.87 0.20 13.50
CA VAL A 127 -4.70 -0.72 14.30
C VAL A 127 -6.14 -0.82 13.79
N GLY A 128 -6.65 0.24 13.15
CA GLY A 128 -7.95 0.22 12.46
C GLY A 128 -7.90 -0.60 11.19
N VAL A 129 -6.82 -0.49 10.43
CA VAL A 129 -6.58 -1.31 9.24
C VAL A 129 -6.42 -2.78 9.62
N LYS A 130 -5.72 -3.09 10.72
CA LYS A 130 -5.62 -4.46 11.26
C LYS A 130 -6.99 -5.01 11.64
N ARG A 131 -7.83 -4.18 12.27
CA ARG A 131 -9.21 -4.57 12.58
C ARG A 131 -10.00 -4.81 11.30
N LEU A 132 -9.90 -3.93 10.31
CA LEU A 132 -10.53 -4.09 9.00
C LEU A 132 -10.15 -5.42 8.33
N ILE A 133 -8.86 -5.78 8.33
CA ILE A 133 -8.38 -7.07 7.83
C ILE A 133 -9.04 -8.25 8.56
N ALA A 134 -9.11 -8.17 9.90
CA ALA A 134 -9.73 -9.22 10.70
C ALA A 134 -11.24 -9.34 10.45
N GLU A 135 -11.94 -8.21 10.28
CA GLU A 135 -13.36 -8.21 9.94
C GLU A 135 -13.61 -8.71 8.52
N MET A 136 -12.78 -8.33 7.54
CA MET A 136 -12.86 -8.83 6.15
C MET A 136 -12.61 -10.34 6.08
N ARG A 137 -11.71 -10.88 6.90
CA ARG A 137 -11.50 -12.32 7.05
C ARG A 137 -12.72 -13.02 7.68
N ASN A 138 -13.41 -12.34 8.59
CA ASN A 138 -14.57 -12.87 9.30
C ASN A 138 -15.89 -12.60 8.56
N LEU A 139 -15.86 -11.85 7.46
CA LEU A 139 -17.01 -11.77 6.57
C LEU A 139 -17.32 -13.20 6.14
N PRO A 140 -18.58 -13.66 6.28
CA PRO A 140 -19.00 -14.91 5.70
C PRO A 140 -18.86 -14.73 4.18
N THR A 141 -17.72 -15.16 3.64
CA THR A 141 -17.56 -15.39 2.20
C THR A 141 -18.67 -16.37 1.87
N GLY A 142 -19.67 -15.89 1.14
CA GLY A 142 -21.02 -16.44 1.08
C GLY A 142 -21.16 -17.91 1.47
N GLU A 143 -22.09 -18.15 2.40
CA GLU A 143 -22.91 -19.35 2.46
C GLU A 143 -23.28 -19.82 1.05
N LEU A 144 -22.38 -20.62 0.44
CA LEU A 144 -22.57 -21.31 -0.81
C LEU A 144 -22.11 -22.75 -0.60
N ALA A 145 -22.84 -23.41 0.31
CA ALA A 145 -22.90 -24.84 0.68
C ALA A 145 -23.02 -24.86 2.22
N GLU A 146 -24.19 -25.03 2.85
CA GLU A 146 -25.27 -25.96 2.54
C GLU A 146 -26.61 -25.43 3.10
N PRO A 147 -27.72 -25.56 2.37
CA PRO A 147 -29.05 -25.41 2.94
C PRO A 147 -29.48 -26.69 3.66
N HIS A 148 -30.11 -26.49 4.81
CA HIS A 148 -31.20 -27.32 5.34
C HIS A 148 -30.88 -28.71 5.90
N GLY A 149 -31.05 -28.81 7.21
CA GLY A 149 -31.38 -30.04 7.92
C GLY A 149 -32.30 -29.71 9.10
N ASP A 150 -33.42 -29.04 8.83
CA ASP A 150 -34.60 -29.17 9.68
C ASP A 150 -34.88 -30.66 9.89
N LYS A 151 -34.91 -31.07 11.15
CA LYS A 151 -35.61 -32.29 11.53
C LYS A 151 -36.50 -31.94 12.71
N THR A 152 -37.63 -31.33 12.38
CA THR A 152 -38.97 -31.73 12.79
C THR A 152 -38.98 -32.76 13.95
N GLU A 153 -39.50 -32.31 15.09
CA GLU A 153 -40.54 -32.98 15.90
C GLU A 153 -40.71 -34.51 15.72
N THR A 154 -40.52 -35.29 16.78
CA THR A 154 -41.56 -36.17 17.40
C THR A 154 -40.97 -36.93 18.59
N GLY A 155 -41.58 -36.81 19.78
CA GLY A 155 -41.58 -37.92 20.77
C GLY A 155 -42.46 -39.06 20.25
N PRO A 156 -42.59 -40.23 20.92
CA PRO A 156 -42.58 -40.37 22.38
C PRO A 156 -41.92 -41.68 22.93
N ASP A 157 -42.08 -41.84 24.24
CA ASP A 157 -42.40 -43.09 24.95
C ASP A 157 -41.33 -43.95 25.65
N GLN A 158 -41.85 -44.58 26.71
CA GLN A 158 -41.22 -45.27 27.84
C GLN A 158 -40.62 -46.63 27.45
N GLU A 159 -39.64 -47.08 28.24
CA GLU A 159 -39.75 -48.30 29.07
C GLU A 159 -38.78 -48.21 30.26
#